data_AF-A0A5B9D1Y7-F1
#
_entry.id   AF-A0A5B9D1Y7-F1
#
_cell.length_a   1.000
_cell.length_b   1.000
_cell.length_c   1.000
_cell.angle_alpha   90.00
_cell.angle_beta   90.00
_cell.angle_gamma   90.00
#
_symmetry.space_group_name_H-M   'P 1'
#
loop_
_entity.id
_entity.type
_entity.pdbx_description
1 polymer ?
#
loop_
_entity_poly.entity_id
_entity_poly.type
_entity_poly.pdbx_seq_one_letter_code
_entity_poly.pdbx_strand_id
1 'polypeptide(L)'
;MVWDSAAVQPNLTDAQRMWYVDRKPLEVARQMFPKAHWSELSADWARDGSAYEGVHHNDLEAYDDERGIDVENGRRMVTLVECRWFESERYYKAPDLSTGELRDYSEEEFKQLQCMMPQIQGAAFNKKVVKRAFLGRKVLLCPDQPMVPAGQLGWECITGYFDKIERQFYGVVRPTKDPQRWANKYFSQVMHILNSQSKGGIMAERGAFEDEREAVKSWSRADSITVLKNGALAGGKIQPKPVSQFPTGFFQLFNEAKEAINQVTGLSPEFIGTREVSQAGILEAQRRQSSLNLLACLFDGLRLYRKRQGKLILHLIQNYLSDGRLVRISGEENAQYIPLTREAVMSVDYDIVVDDAPTSPNEKERTFGIITQLLPLLQNAVTPDIMLDLLRYSPLPASLLNRVSEKMQQQQQMAQQAQQQMNPEQEMKLQEKQQDIAAKAQMQQMDLQGKQIDLFMHQQRAELEAEIMQQKHELERERILNERAQNQIMRERAATYRGRSI
;
A
#
# COMPACT_ATOMS: atom_id res chain seq x y z
N MET A 1 15.44 -0.80 -17.12
CA MET A 1 16.00 -2.10 -16.70
C MET A 1 15.28 -3.18 -17.47
N VAL A 2 16.01 -4.13 -18.01
CA VAL A 2 15.50 -5.26 -18.78
C VAL A 2 15.87 -6.53 -18.01
N TRP A 3 15.02 -7.55 -18.03
CA TRP A 3 15.26 -8.81 -17.33
C TRP A 3 14.91 -10.00 -18.21
N ASP A 4 15.27 -11.19 -17.75
CA ASP A 4 15.05 -12.42 -18.48
C ASP A 4 13.55 -12.68 -18.69
N SER A 5 13.14 -13.03 -19.92
CA SER A 5 11.73 -13.31 -20.25
C SER A 5 11.17 -14.53 -19.52
N ALA A 6 12.05 -15.36 -18.96
CA ALA A 6 11.68 -16.51 -18.15
C ALA A 6 11.24 -16.13 -16.73
N ALA A 7 11.60 -14.95 -16.22
CA ALA A 7 11.31 -14.55 -14.85
C ALA A 7 9.82 -14.21 -14.66
N VAL A 8 9.21 -14.87 -13.68
CA VAL A 8 7.77 -14.79 -13.35
C VAL A 8 7.55 -14.51 -11.87
N GLN A 9 8.53 -14.83 -11.03
CA GLN A 9 8.36 -14.68 -9.59
C GLN A 9 8.41 -13.20 -9.15
N PRO A 10 7.68 -12.83 -8.08
CA PRO A 10 7.73 -11.49 -7.51
C PRO A 10 9.18 -11.04 -7.25
N ASN A 11 9.43 -9.75 -7.45
CA ASN A 11 10.73 -9.08 -7.32
C ASN A 11 11.84 -9.70 -8.17
N LEU A 12 11.49 -10.41 -9.24
CA LEU A 12 12.43 -11.05 -10.15
C LEU A 12 13.40 -12.00 -9.43
N THR A 13 12.90 -12.70 -8.40
CA THR A 13 13.72 -13.61 -7.59
C THR A 13 14.25 -14.82 -8.35
N ASP A 14 13.60 -15.19 -9.45
CA ASP A 14 13.96 -16.28 -10.34
C ASP A 14 14.85 -15.84 -11.53
N ALA A 15 15.05 -14.53 -11.72
CA ALA A 15 15.83 -14.00 -12.82
C ALA A 15 17.27 -14.51 -12.78
N GLN A 16 17.73 -15.13 -13.88
CA GLN A 16 19.12 -15.58 -13.99
C GLN A 16 20.07 -14.47 -14.45
N ARG A 17 19.52 -13.44 -15.10
CA ARG A 17 20.25 -12.31 -15.68
C ARG A 17 19.38 -11.06 -15.69
N MET A 18 20.02 -9.92 -15.52
CA MET A 18 19.40 -8.60 -15.55
C MET A 18 20.30 -7.64 -16.32
N TRP A 19 19.69 -6.66 -16.98
CA TRP A 19 20.36 -5.59 -17.70
C TRP A 19 19.88 -4.24 -17.21
N TYR A 20 20.82 -3.38 -16.87
CA TYR A 20 20.57 -1.99 -16.56
C TYR A 20 21.05 -1.14 -17.74
N VAL A 21 20.11 -0.54 -18.44
CA VAL A 21 20.36 0.38 -19.56
C VAL A 21 20.29 1.79 -19.00
N ASP A 22 21.38 2.56 -19.16
CA ASP A 22 21.48 3.92 -18.67
C ASP A 22 22.07 4.85 -19.73
N ARG A 23 21.55 6.08 -19.80
CA ARG A 23 22.04 7.12 -20.71
C ARG A 23 22.90 8.08 -19.90
N LYS A 24 24.19 8.16 -20.22
CA LYS A 24 25.15 9.02 -19.52
C LYS A 24 25.81 10.03 -20.48
N PRO A 25 26.21 11.21 -20.01
CA PRO A 25 27.04 12.12 -20.79
C PRO A 25 28.35 11.45 -21.20
N LEU A 26 28.83 11.73 -22.41
CA LEU A 26 30.05 11.15 -22.98
C LEU A 26 31.28 11.37 -22.07
N GLU A 27 31.36 12.53 -21.41
CA GLU A 27 32.45 12.86 -20.48
C GLU A 27 32.51 11.89 -19.29
N VAL A 28 31.36 11.56 -18.71
CA VAL A 28 31.25 10.61 -17.59
C VAL A 28 31.59 9.20 -18.08
N ALA A 29 31.09 8.80 -19.26
CA ALA A 29 31.40 7.50 -19.84
C ALA A 29 32.91 7.33 -20.11
N ARG A 30 33.60 8.38 -20.58
CA ARG A 30 35.06 8.39 -20.76
C ARG A 30 35.83 8.29 -19.44
N GLN A 31 35.35 8.92 -18.38
CA GLN A 31 35.94 8.79 -17.04
C GLN A 31 35.78 7.36 -16.49
N MET A 32 34.64 6.73 -16.72
CA MET A 32 34.39 5.35 -16.29
C MET A 32 35.22 4.32 -17.08
N PHE A 33 35.41 4.56 -18.38
CA PHE A 33 36.12 3.64 -19.28
C PHE A 33 37.25 4.37 -20.04
N PRO A 34 38.36 4.72 -19.36
CA PRO A 34 39.43 5.53 -19.94
C PRO A 34 40.17 4.86 -21.10
N LYS A 35 40.10 3.51 -21.20
CA LYS A 35 40.76 2.72 -22.25
C LYS A 35 39.93 2.56 -23.53
N ALA A 36 38.64 2.87 -23.48
CA ALA A 36 37.72 2.64 -24.60
C ALA A 36 37.61 3.88 -25.49
N HIS A 37 37.62 3.68 -26.81
CA HIS A 37 37.43 4.77 -27.77
C HIS A 37 35.97 5.24 -27.77
N TRP A 38 35.74 6.54 -28.03
CA TRP A 38 34.41 7.16 -27.92
C TRP A 38 33.34 6.51 -28.80
N SER A 39 33.73 5.99 -29.97
CA SER A 39 32.84 5.27 -30.90
C SER A 39 32.41 3.88 -30.39
N GLU A 40 33.18 3.30 -29.47
CA GLU A 40 32.90 1.97 -28.91
C GLU A 40 32.04 2.02 -27.64
N LEU A 41 31.94 3.20 -27.01
CA LEU A 41 31.21 3.39 -25.77
C LEU A 41 29.69 3.29 -25.94
N SER A 42 29.13 3.66 -27.11
CA SER A 42 27.67 3.69 -27.30
C SER A 42 27.09 2.32 -27.64
N ALA A 43 26.19 1.83 -26.80
CA ALA A 43 25.33 0.68 -27.05
C ALA A 43 24.08 1.09 -27.83
N ASP A 44 24.25 1.52 -29.10
CA ASP A 44 23.13 1.95 -29.95
C ASP A 44 22.10 0.84 -30.20
N TRP A 45 22.55 -0.42 -30.17
CA TRP A 45 21.72 -1.61 -30.34
C TRP A 45 20.73 -1.84 -29.19
N ALA A 46 20.97 -1.26 -28.02
CA ALA A 46 20.14 -1.43 -26.83
C ALA A 46 19.07 -0.34 -26.70
N ARG A 47 18.92 0.52 -27.72
CA ARG A 47 17.85 1.51 -27.78
C ARG A 47 16.52 0.78 -27.95
N ASP A 48 15.73 0.77 -26.89
CA ASP A 48 14.33 0.34 -26.96
C ASP A 48 13.62 1.22 -28.00
N GLY A 49 12.84 0.60 -28.88
CA GLY A 49 12.02 1.30 -29.88
C GLY A 49 10.97 2.27 -29.29
N SER A 50 10.91 2.41 -27.97
CA SER A 50 10.33 3.59 -27.33
C SER A 50 11.31 4.75 -27.46
N ALA A 51 11.29 5.40 -28.62
CA ALA A 51 11.71 6.78 -28.70
C ALA A 51 11.02 7.53 -27.54
N TYR A 52 11.82 7.92 -26.54
CA TYR A 52 11.50 9.16 -25.85
C TYR A 52 11.56 10.20 -26.96
N GLU A 53 10.40 10.51 -27.56
CA GLU A 53 10.20 11.81 -28.20
C GLU A 53 10.29 12.84 -27.07
N GLY A 54 11.52 13.10 -26.62
CA GLY A 54 11.82 14.34 -25.96
C GLY A 54 11.27 15.43 -26.86
N VAL A 55 10.57 16.38 -26.27
CA VAL A 55 9.95 17.51 -26.95
C VAL A 55 10.99 18.14 -27.87
N HIS A 56 10.96 17.78 -29.16
CA HIS A 56 11.83 18.36 -30.16
C HIS A 56 11.30 19.76 -30.40
N HIS A 57 11.87 20.74 -29.69
CA HIS A 57 11.91 22.08 -30.22
C HIS A 57 12.76 22.02 -31.49
N ASN A 58 12.12 22.32 -32.62
CA ASN A 58 12.72 22.49 -33.93
C ASN A 58 14.12 23.11 -33.83
N ASP A 59 15.14 22.36 -34.23
CA ASP A 59 16.34 22.93 -34.83
C ASP A 59 16.85 21.94 -35.88
N LEU A 60 16.55 22.33 -37.13
CA LEU A 60 17.32 22.19 -38.36
C LEU A 60 18.22 20.95 -38.56
N GLU A 61 17.91 20.25 -39.66
CA GLU A 61 18.77 19.41 -40.48
C GLU A 61 20.29 19.58 -40.22
N ALA A 62 20.86 18.66 -39.44
CA ALA A 62 22.27 18.32 -39.53
C ALA A 62 22.37 16.95 -40.21
N TYR A 63 22.62 16.95 -41.52
CA TYR A 63 23.22 15.81 -42.19
C TYR A 63 24.60 15.59 -41.56
N ASP A 64 24.74 14.56 -40.73
CA ASP A 64 26.05 14.07 -40.34
C ASP A 64 26.02 12.57 -40.07
N ASP A 65 27.06 11.87 -40.50
CA ASP A 65 27.26 10.42 -40.42
C ASP A 65 27.44 9.91 -38.97
N GLU A 66 27.16 10.74 -37.95
CA GLU A 66 27.29 10.44 -36.52
C GLU A 66 26.01 9.82 -35.90
N ARG A 67 25.47 8.74 -36.49
CA ARG A 67 24.25 8.03 -36.01
C ARG A 67 24.34 7.34 -34.63
N GLY A 68 25.27 7.71 -33.76
CA GLY A 68 25.51 7.05 -32.47
C GLY A 68 25.44 7.95 -31.24
N ILE A 69 25.35 9.27 -31.42
CA ILE A 69 25.44 10.22 -30.29
C ILE A 69 24.23 11.14 -30.31
N ASP A 70 23.32 10.91 -29.37
CA ASP A 70 22.19 11.84 -29.20
C ASP A 70 22.68 13.09 -28.49
N VAL A 71 22.23 14.25 -28.95
CA VAL A 71 22.47 15.52 -28.27
C VAL A 71 21.23 15.85 -27.46
N GLU A 72 21.36 15.84 -26.14
CA GLU A 72 20.31 16.26 -25.21
C GLU A 72 20.81 17.49 -24.44
N ASN A 73 20.06 18.61 -24.49
CA ASN A 73 20.47 19.90 -23.91
C ASN A 73 21.90 20.33 -24.30
N GLY A 74 22.31 20.11 -25.56
CA GLY A 74 23.64 20.45 -26.08
C GLY A 74 24.77 19.51 -25.64
N ARG A 75 24.49 18.43 -24.90
CA ARG A 75 25.50 17.45 -24.46
C ARG A 75 25.39 16.16 -25.25
N ARG A 76 26.54 15.63 -25.68
CA ARG A 76 26.68 14.32 -26.31
C ARG A 76 26.39 13.22 -25.28
N MET A 77 25.33 12.45 -25.50
CA MET A 77 24.88 11.35 -24.64
C MET A 77 25.24 10.00 -25.24
N VAL A 78 25.53 9.04 -24.37
CA VAL A 78 25.92 7.67 -24.72
C VAL A 78 25.07 6.69 -23.91
N THR A 79 24.57 5.66 -24.57
CA THR A 79 23.86 4.55 -23.89
C THR A 79 24.87 3.51 -23.44
N LEU A 80 24.88 3.18 -22.15
CA LEU A 80 25.67 2.11 -21.57
C LEU A 80 24.74 1.02 -21.04
N VAL A 81 25.14 -0.23 -21.23
CA VAL A 81 24.39 -1.38 -20.70
C VAL A 81 25.26 -2.13 -19.71
N GLU A 82 24.82 -2.20 -18.46
CA GLU A 82 25.39 -3.10 -17.47
C GLU A 82 24.59 -4.41 -17.46
N CYS A 83 25.26 -5.53 -17.67
CA CYS A 83 24.69 -6.87 -17.60
C CYS A 83 25.20 -7.57 -16.33
N ARG A 84 24.31 -8.20 -15.57
CA ARG A 84 24.66 -9.09 -14.46
C ARG A 84 23.98 -10.44 -14.65
N TRP A 85 24.71 -11.53 -14.49
CA TRP A 85 24.20 -12.89 -14.64
C TRP A 85 24.79 -13.85 -13.59
N PHE A 86 24.07 -14.95 -13.34
CA PHE A 86 24.62 -16.06 -12.56
C PHE A 86 25.42 -17.01 -13.45
N GLU A 87 26.63 -17.35 -13.00
CA GLU A 87 27.49 -18.35 -13.59
C GLU A 87 27.79 -19.42 -12.55
N SER A 88 27.80 -20.68 -12.96
CA SER A 88 28.13 -21.79 -12.05
C SER A 88 29.62 -22.03 -12.06
N GLU A 89 30.26 -21.74 -10.92
CA GLU A 89 31.69 -21.99 -10.70
C GLU A 89 31.87 -23.18 -9.75
N ARG A 90 32.97 -23.91 -9.94
CA ARG A 90 33.30 -25.06 -9.11
C ARG A 90 33.96 -24.59 -7.83
N TYR A 91 33.37 -24.96 -6.71
CA TYR A 91 33.92 -24.76 -5.36
C TYR A 91 34.18 -26.11 -4.70
N TYR A 92 35.09 -26.12 -3.74
CA TYR A 92 35.46 -27.29 -2.95
C TYR A 92 35.18 -27.01 -1.47
N LYS A 93 34.41 -27.89 -0.83
CA LYS A 93 34.27 -27.88 0.63
C LYS A 93 35.40 -28.70 1.23
N ALA A 94 36.26 -28.05 2.00
CA ALA A 94 37.35 -28.69 2.73
C ALA A 94 37.44 -28.13 4.16
N PRO A 95 37.96 -28.89 5.13
CA PRO A 95 38.17 -28.38 6.48
C PRO A 95 39.26 -27.31 6.49
N ASP A 96 39.00 -26.20 7.19
CA ASP A 96 39.97 -25.12 7.37
C ASP A 96 41.11 -25.57 8.30
N LEU A 97 42.32 -25.15 7.98
CA LEU A 97 43.57 -25.62 8.59
C LEU A 97 43.71 -25.20 10.06
N SER A 98 43.04 -24.13 10.45
CA SER A 98 43.12 -23.52 11.78
C SER A 98 41.94 -23.83 12.68
N THR A 99 40.73 -23.91 12.13
CA THR A 99 39.48 -24.06 12.90
C THR A 99 38.86 -25.45 12.79
N GLY A 100 39.25 -26.25 11.79
CA GLY A 100 38.63 -27.56 11.54
C GLY A 100 37.20 -27.50 10.99
N GLU A 101 36.64 -26.29 10.81
CA GLU A 101 35.32 -26.08 10.22
C GLU A 101 35.36 -26.21 8.70
N LEU A 102 34.27 -26.71 8.10
CA LEU A 102 34.17 -26.84 6.64
C LEU A 102 33.99 -25.46 6.00
N ARG A 103 34.96 -25.07 5.16
CA ARG A 103 34.93 -23.81 4.42
C ARG A 103 34.83 -24.05 2.91
N ASP A 104 34.17 -23.12 2.23
CA ASP A 104 34.09 -23.07 0.76
C ASP A 104 35.38 -22.47 0.20
N TYR A 105 36.15 -23.24 -0.56
CA TYR A 105 37.33 -22.79 -1.30
C TYR A 105 37.04 -22.74 -2.80
N SER A 106 37.56 -21.70 -3.48
CA SER A 106 37.59 -21.68 -4.95
C SER A 106 38.52 -22.76 -5.51
N GLU A 107 38.42 -23.05 -6.81
CA GLU A 107 39.30 -24.04 -7.45
C GLU A 107 40.80 -23.68 -7.33
N GLU A 108 41.15 -22.40 -7.42
CA GLU A 108 42.52 -21.92 -7.30
C GLU A 108 43.04 -22.04 -5.86
N GLU A 109 42.23 -21.62 -4.89
CA GLU A 109 42.57 -21.75 -3.47
C GLU A 109 42.67 -23.22 -3.05
N PHE A 110 41.78 -24.08 -3.55
CA PHE A 110 41.83 -25.51 -3.26
C PHE A 110 43.07 -26.17 -3.87
N LYS A 111 43.48 -25.78 -5.08
CA LYS A 111 44.75 -26.24 -5.68
C LYS A 111 45.96 -25.81 -4.84
N GLN A 112 45.98 -24.56 -4.36
CA GLN A 112 47.03 -24.09 -3.44
C GLN A 112 47.03 -24.87 -2.13
N LEU A 113 45.85 -25.17 -1.60
CA LEU A 113 45.67 -25.92 -0.36
C LEU A 113 46.09 -27.38 -0.53
N GLN A 114 45.85 -27.98 -1.69
CA GLN A 114 46.32 -29.32 -2.05
C GLN A 114 47.84 -29.37 -2.25
N CYS A 115 48.46 -28.30 -2.75
CA CYS A 115 49.93 -28.17 -2.77
C CYS A 115 50.53 -28.11 -1.36
N MET A 116 49.85 -27.44 -0.41
CA MET A 116 50.31 -27.38 0.98
C MET A 116 50.02 -28.67 1.75
N MET A 117 48.92 -29.35 1.46
CA MET A 117 48.52 -30.58 2.13
C MET A 117 47.91 -31.58 1.12
N PRO A 118 48.73 -32.48 0.54
CA PRO A 118 48.31 -33.36 -0.54
C PRO A 118 47.28 -34.44 -0.15
N GLN A 119 47.03 -34.62 1.15
CA GLN A 119 46.08 -35.59 1.70
C GLN A 119 44.66 -35.01 1.92
N ILE A 120 44.45 -33.70 1.70
CA ILE A 120 43.14 -33.09 1.93
C ILE A 120 42.13 -33.55 0.87
N GLN A 121 41.05 -34.17 1.33
CA GLN A 121 39.90 -34.53 0.51
C GLN A 121 38.86 -33.42 0.58
N GLY A 122 38.59 -32.79 -0.57
CA GLY A 122 37.53 -31.79 -0.71
C GLY A 122 36.36 -32.35 -1.53
N ALA A 123 35.13 -32.04 -1.12
CA ALA A 123 33.95 -32.35 -1.90
C ALA A 123 33.68 -31.22 -2.92
N ALA A 124 33.72 -31.53 -4.21
CA ALA A 124 33.42 -30.57 -5.27
C ALA A 124 31.90 -30.32 -5.36
N PHE A 125 31.50 -29.05 -5.44
CA PHE A 125 30.12 -28.65 -5.69
C PHE A 125 30.08 -27.39 -6.55
N ASN A 126 29.00 -27.20 -7.30
CA ASN A 126 28.82 -26.01 -8.13
C ASN A 126 28.10 -24.93 -7.33
N LYS A 127 28.70 -23.75 -7.24
CA LYS A 127 28.13 -22.57 -6.60
C LYS A 127 27.77 -21.54 -7.66
N LYS A 128 26.58 -20.94 -7.55
CA LYS A 128 26.19 -19.82 -8.42
C LYS A 128 26.88 -18.55 -7.95
N VAL A 129 27.78 -18.02 -8.76
CA VAL A 129 28.47 -16.75 -8.56
C VAL A 129 27.88 -15.74 -9.53
N VAL A 130 27.84 -14.47 -9.12
CA VAL A 130 27.34 -13.39 -9.98
C VAL A 130 28.53 -12.83 -10.76
N LYS A 131 28.36 -12.60 -12.04
CA LYS A 131 29.31 -11.83 -12.85
C LYS A 131 28.66 -10.56 -13.38
N ARG A 132 29.50 -9.59 -13.72
CA ARG A 132 29.09 -8.29 -14.25
C ARG A 132 29.89 -7.97 -15.50
N ALA A 133 29.23 -7.39 -16.50
CA ALA A 133 29.86 -6.82 -17.68
C ALA A 133 29.24 -5.48 -18.05
N PHE A 134 30.07 -4.56 -18.54
CA PHE A 134 29.65 -3.32 -19.16
C PHE A 134 29.77 -3.43 -20.67
N LEU A 135 28.69 -3.10 -21.38
CA LEU A 135 28.54 -3.24 -22.82
C LEU A 135 28.29 -1.86 -23.44
N GLY A 136 29.10 -1.54 -24.44
CA GLY A 136 28.86 -0.49 -25.42
C GLY A 136 28.55 -1.13 -26.78
N ARG A 137 29.18 -0.64 -27.85
CA ARG A 137 29.24 -1.36 -29.14
C ARG A 137 30.09 -2.64 -29.04
N LYS A 138 31.05 -2.64 -28.12
CA LYS A 138 31.84 -3.81 -27.71
C LYS A 138 31.71 -4.02 -26.20
N VAL A 139 32.16 -5.17 -25.72
CA VAL A 139 32.32 -5.41 -24.27
C VAL A 139 33.43 -4.49 -23.76
N LEU A 140 33.08 -3.56 -22.86
CA LEU A 140 34.00 -2.54 -22.35
C LEU A 140 34.82 -3.06 -21.18
N LEU A 141 34.15 -3.72 -20.24
CA LEU A 141 34.77 -4.22 -19.01
C LEU A 141 33.96 -5.38 -18.46
N CYS A 142 34.64 -6.45 -18.05
CA CYS A 142 34.06 -7.56 -17.28
C CYS A 142 34.75 -7.63 -15.92
N PRO A 143 34.33 -6.81 -14.93
CA PRO A 143 34.88 -6.94 -13.59
C PRO A 143 34.42 -8.26 -12.96
N ASP A 144 35.38 -9.02 -12.42
CA ASP A 144 35.08 -10.22 -11.64
C ASP A 144 34.43 -9.84 -10.30
N GLN A 145 33.40 -10.61 -9.91
CA GLN A 145 32.65 -10.53 -8.66
C GLN A 145 32.05 -9.14 -8.32
N PRO A 146 30.77 -8.89 -8.63
CA PRO A 146 30.08 -7.71 -8.12
C PRO A 146 29.90 -7.83 -6.60
N MET A 147 29.93 -6.69 -5.91
CA MET A 147 29.82 -6.55 -4.44
C MET A 147 28.40 -6.90 -3.94
N VAL A 148 28.01 -8.16 -4.08
CA VAL A 148 26.63 -8.62 -3.91
C VAL A 148 26.62 -9.95 -3.14
N PRO A 149 25.66 -10.17 -2.22
CA PRO A 149 25.51 -11.46 -1.56
C PRO A 149 25.28 -12.60 -2.54
N ALA A 150 25.65 -13.82 -2.13
CA ALA A 150 25.38 -15.02 -2.90
C ALA A 150 23.88 -15.16 -3.22
N GLY A 151 23.56 -15.51 -4.47
CA GLY A 151 22.18 -15.72 -4.93
C GLY A 151 21.36 -14.45 -5.22
N GLN A 152 21.98 -13.27 -5.27
CA GLN A 152 21.34 -12.02 -5.70
C GLN A 152 22.12 -11.39 -6.87
N LEU A 153 21.45 -10.71 -7.80
CA LEU A 153 22.12 -9.96 -8.89
C LEU A 153 22.51 -8.53 -8.45
N GLY A 154 22.05 -8.09 -7.28
CA GLY A 154 22.42 -6.81 -6.66
C GLY A 154 21.56 -5.63 -7.10
N TRP A 155 20.69 -5.82 -8.09
CA TRP A 155 19.58 -4.91 -8.35
C TRP A 155 18.31 -5.52 -7.79
N GLU A 156 17.79 -4.90 -6.75
CA GLU A 156 16.54 -5.32 -6.15
C GLU A 156 15.40 -4.50 -6.75
N CYS A 157 14.36 -5.20 -7.19
CA CYS A 157 13.21 -4.62 -7.87
C CYS A 157 11.96 -4.78 -7.01
N ILE A 158 11.04 -3.82 -7.12
CA ILE A 158 9.68 -3.95 -6.57
C ILE A 158 8.76 -4.24 -7.75
N THR A 159 8.06 -5.37 -7.70
CA THR A 159 7.11 -5.75 -8.75
C THR A 159 5.65 -5.53 -8.32
N GLY A 160 4.78 -5.29 -9.30
CA GLY A 160 3.33 -5.24 -9.10
C GLY A 160 2.65 -6.60 -9.32
N TYR A 161 1.42 -6.58 -9.84
CA TYR A 161 0.69 -7.77 -10.27
C TYR A 161 1.34 -8.40 -11.49
N PHE A 162 1.29 -9.73 -11.61
CA PHE A 162 1.85 -10.45 -12.75
C PHE A 162 0.77 -10.84 -13.76
N ASP A 163 0.91 -10.38 -15.00
CA ASP A 163 0.08 -10.79 -16.13
C ASP A 163 0.62 -12.12 -16.70
N LYS A 164 -0.17 -13.19 -16.60
CA LYS A 164 0.24 -14.53 -17.07
C LYS A 164 0.32 -14.64 -18.59
N ILE A 165 -0.43 -13.82 -19.32
CA ILE A 165 -0.51 -13.89 -20.79
C ILE A 165 0.63 -13.09 -21.40
N GLU A 166 0.75 -11.82 -21.01
CA GLU A 166 1.82 -10.95 -21.51
C GLU A 166 3.17 -11.22 -20.84
N ARG A 167 3.18 -11.98 -19.74
CA ARG A 167 4.36 -12.26 -18.89
C ARG A 167 5.06 -10.99 -18.40
N GLN A 168 4.27 -9.99 -18.02
CA GLN A 168 4.76 -8.68 -17.57
C GLN A 168 4.14 -8.30 -16.23
N PHE A 169 4.90 -7.57 -15.43
CA PHE A 169 4.39 -6.98 -14.20
C PHE A 169 3.68 -5.66 -14.50
N TYR A 170 2.55 -5.42 -13.86
CA TYR A 170 1.76 -4.21 -14.00
C TYR A 170 1.25 -3.68 -12.65
N GLY A 171 1.01 -2.38 -12.59
CA GLY A 171 0.47 -1.72 -11.40
C GLY A 171 -1.05 -1.51 -11.45
N VAL A 172 -1.60 -1.01 -10.37
CA VAL A 172 -3.05 -0.70 -10.18
C VAL A 172 -3.62 0.20 -11.29
N VAL A 173 -2.78 1.02 -11.93
CA VAL A 173 -3.18 1.98 -12.96
C VAL A 173 -3.42 1.33 -14.34
N ARG A 174 -2.85 0.15 -14.63
CA ARG A 174 -3.05 -0.50 -15.94
C ARG A 174 -4.54 -0.67 -16.29
N PRO A 175 -5.37 -1.25 -15.40
CA PRO A 175 -6.78 -1.44 -15.73
C PRO A 175 -7.60 -0.13 -15.68
N THR A 176 -7.12 0.94 -15.04
CA THR A 176 -7.81 2.25 -15.06
C THR A 176 -7.59 3.06 -16.34
N LYS A 177 -6.62 2.65 -17.19
CA LYS A 177 -6.32 3.35 -18.45
C LYS A 177 -7.53 3.46 -19.36
N ASP A 178 -8.31 2.40 -19.51
CA ASP A 178 -9.42 2.39 -20.46
C ASP A 178 -10.63 3.21 -19.98
N PRO A 179 -11.10 3.08 -18.71
CA PRO A 179 -12.07 4.02 -18.14
C PRO A 179 -11.64 5.48 -18.24
N GLN A 180 -10.37 5.78 -17.97
CA GLN A 180 -9.83 7.14 -18.07
C GLN A 180 -9.83 7.65 -19.53
N ARG A 181 -9.46 6.81 -20.50
CA ARG A 181 -9.52 7.15 -21.94
C ARG A 181 -10.94 7.45 -22.37
N TRP A 182 -11.91 6.66 -21.92
CA TRP A 182 -13.33 6.90 -22.17
C TRP A 182 -13.79 8.22 -21.56
N ALA A 183 -13.49 8.47 -20.28
CA ALA A 183 -13.82 9.72 -19.61
C ALA A 183 -13.23 10.93 -20.34
N ASN A 184 -11.96 10.85 -20.76
CA ASN A 184 -11.30 11.90 -21.53
C ASN A 184 -11.99 12.13 -22.89
N LYS A 185 -12.28 11.04 -23.62
CA LYS A 185 -12.94 11.12 -24.93
C LYS A 185 -14.34 11.73 -24.80
N TYR A 186 -15.10 11.33 -23.79
CA TYR A 186 -16.41 11.89 -23.53
C TYR A 186 -16.32 13.38 -23.20
N PHE A 187 -15.40 13.78 -22.33
CA PHE A 187 -15.20 15.18 -21.98
C PHE A 187 -14.83 16.03 -23.21
N SER A 188 -13.92 15.55 -24.05
CA SER A 188 -13.57 16.22 -25.31
C SER A 188 -14.77 16.35 -26.25
N GLN A 189 -15.63 15.34 -26.33
CA GLN A 189 -16.82 15.38 -27.17
C GLN A 189 -17.86 16.36 -26.62
N VAL A 190 -18.04 16.46 -25.30
CA VAL A 190 -18.90 17.47 -24.66
C VAL A 190 -18.41 18.87 -25.03
N MET A 191 -17.11 19.12 -24.88
CA MET A 191 -16.51 20.41 -25.24
C MET A 191 -16.69 20.71 -26.73
N HIS A 192 -16.49 19.72 -27.61
CA HIS A 192 -16.71 19.90 -29.04
C HIS A 192 -18.17 20.24 -29.37
N ILE A 193 -19.14 19.56 -28.76
CA ILE A 193 -20.57 19.84 -28.95
C ILE A 193 -20.92 21.23 -28.44
N LEU A 194 -20.46 21.60 -27.24
CA LEU A 194 -20.70 22.93 -26.66
C LEU A 194 -20.12 24.04 -27.55
N ASN A 195 -18.89 23.88 -28.03
CA ASN A 195 -18.20 24.85 -28.89
C ASN A 195 -18.77 24.93 -30.31
N SER A 196 -19.37 23.85 -30.82
CA SER A 196 -20.00 23.83 -32.15
C SER A 196 -21.43 24.33 -32.13
N GLN A 197 -22.19 24.04 -31.06
CA GLN A 197 -23.55 24.56 -30.87
C GLN A 197 -23.58 26.05 -30.56
N SER A 198 -22.62 26.57 -29.78
CA SER A 198 -22.57 27.99 -29.40
C SER A 198 -22.46 28.94 -30.59
N LYS A 199 -22.03 28.45 -31.75
CA LYS A 199 -21.92 29.23 -32.99
C LYS A 199 -23.20 29.29 -33.82
N GLY A 200 -24.21 28.44 -33.55
CA GLY A 200 -25.53 28.46 -34.22
C GLY A 200 -25.46 28.43 -35.76
N GLY A 201 -25.54 27.26 -36.39
CA GLY A 201 -25.51 27.17 -37.86
C GLY A 201 -26.83 27.58 -38.52
N ILE A 202 -26.77 28.08 -39.76
CA ILE A 202 -27.95 28.36 -40.60
C ILE A 202 -27.93 27.59 -41.91
N MET A 203 -29.12 27.29 -42.41
CA MET A 203 -29.41 26.89 -43.78
C MET A 203 -30.01 28.09 -44.49
N ALA A 204 -29.46 28.44 -45.64
CA ALA A 204 -29.97 29.53 -46.46
C ALA A 204 -30.04 29.10 -47.91
N GLU A 205 -31.11 29.48 -48.60
CA GLU A 205 -31.22 29.31 -50.05
C GLU A 205 -30.26 30.26 -50.78
N ARG A 206 -29.77 29.85 -51.96
CA ARG A 206 -28.86 30.68 -52.76
C ARG A 206 -29.55 32.00 -53.13
N GLY A 207 -28.88 33.11 -52.83
CA GLY A 207 -29.44 34.46 -53.03
C GLY A 207 -30.34 34.99 -51.90
N ALA A 208 -30.40 34.34 -50.72
CA ALA A 208 -31.06 34.87 -49.52
C ALA A 208 -30.37 36.10 -48.91
N PHE A 209 -29.07 36.27 -49.15
CA PHE A 209 -28.25 37.41 -48.71
C PHE A 209 -27.95 38.37 -49.86
N GLU A 210 -27.66 39.63 -49.53
CA GLU A 210 -27.15 40.62 -50.50
C GLU A 210 -25.69 40.31 -50.89
N ASP A 211 -24.83 40.10 -49.89
CA ASP A 211 -23.46 39.60 -50.06
C ASP A 211 -23.25 38.34 -49.20
N GLU A 212 -23.06 37.19 -49.86
CA GLU A 212 -22.86 35.90 -49.19
C GLU A 212 -21.54 35.85 -48.40
N ARG A 213 -20.50 36.58 -48.82
CA ARG A 213 -19.19 36.57 -48.15
C ARG A 213 -19.21 37.39 -46.88
N GLU A 214 -19.91 38.52 -46.90
CA GLU A 214 -20.11 39.35 -45.73
C GLU A 214 -20.99 38.63 -44.70
N ALA A 215 -22.07 37.99 -45.17
CA ALA A 215 -22.96 37.21 -44.32
C ALA A 215 -22.23 36.09 -43.55
N VAL A 216 -21.30 35.37 -44.18
CA VAL A 216 -20.51 34.33 -43.48
C VAL A 216 -19.61 34.93 -42.39
N LYS A 217 -19.00 36.09 -42.65
CA LYS A 217 -18.13 36.77 -41.68
C LYS A 217 -18.93 37.37 -40.53
N SER A 218 -20.09 37.97 -40.81
CA SER A 218 -20.95 38.60 -39.81
C SER A 218 -21.69 37.57 -38.97
N TRP A 219 -22.11 36.44 -39.56
CA TRP A 219 -22.81 35.38 -38.82
C TRP A 219 -21.96 34.77 -37.70
N SER A 220 -20.64 34.77 -37.89
CA SER A 220 -19.68 34.26 -36.91
C SER A 220 -19.51 35.18 -35.68
N ARG A 221 -20.04 36.42 -35.73
CA ARG A 221 -19.83 37.47 -34.73
C ARG A 221 -21.19 37.96 -34.21
N ALA A 222 -21.42 37.81 -32.91
CA ALA A 222 -22.68 38.22 -32.28
C ALA A 222 -22.99 39.73 -32.40
N ASP A 223 -21.96 40.57 -32.53
CA ASP A 223 -22.10 42.04 -32.56
C ASP A 223 -22.30 42.63 -33.96
N SER A 224 -22.27 41.83 -35.03
CA SER A 224 -22.41 42.34 -36.40
C SER A 224 -23.77 42.04 -37.01
N ILE A 225 -24.37 43.07 -37.58
CA ILE A 225 -25.65 42.96 -38.31
C ILE A 225 -25.42 42.20 -39.61
N THR A 226 -26.22 41.16 -39.86
CA THR A 226 -26.22 40.42 -41.12
C THR A 226 -27.37 40.91 -41.99
N VAL A 227 -27.06 41.52 -43.13
CA VAL A 227 -28.06 42.11 -44.03
C VAL A 227 -28.69 41.03 -44.92
N LEU A 228 -30.02 41.03 -44.98
CA LEU A 228 -30.83 40.08 -45.74
C LEU A 228 -31.54 40.78 -46.89
N LYS A 229 -31.85 40.07 -47.99
CA LYS A 229 -32.71 40.64 -49.03
C LYS A 229 -34.14 40.83 -48.53
N ASN A 230 -34.80 41.87 -49.03
CA ASN A 230 -36.21 42.14 -48.74
C ASN A 230 -37.09 40.91 -49.04
N GLY A 231 -37.91 40.51 -48.06
CA GLY A 231 -38.77 39.34 -48.14
C GLY A 231 -38.11 37.98 -47.87
N ALA A 232 -36.77 37.90 -47.68
CA ALA A 232 -36.08 36.64 -47.43
C ALA A 232 -36.46 35.99 -46.09
N LEU A 233 -36.69 36.81 -45.05
CA LEU A 233 -37.12 36.35 -43.74
C LEU A 233 -38.60 35.90 -43.76
N ALA A 234 -39.48 36.67 -44.41
CA ALA A 234 -40.90 36.36 -44.54
C ALA A 234 -41.17 35.13 -45.41
N GLY A 235 -40.31 34.85 -46.38
CA GLY A 235 -40.39 33.67 -47.25
C GLY A 235 -39.75 32.40 -46.69
N GLY A 236 -39.22 32.40 -45.45
CA GLY A 236 -38.60 31.23 -44.84
C GLY A 236 -37.31 30.75 -45.50
N LYS A 237 -36.62 31.62 -46.26
CA LYS A 237 -35.39 31.30 -47.03
C LYS A 237 -34.16 31.09 -46.15
N ILE A 238 -34.26 31.40 -44.87
CA ILE A 238 -33.22 31.22 -43.86
C ILE A 238 -33.84 30.45 -42.71
N GLN A 239 -33.26 29.31 -42.39
CA GLN A 239 -33.67 28.48 -41.26
C GLN A 239 -32.46 28.15 -40.40
N PRO A 240 -32.58 28.20 -39.06
CA PRO A 240 -31.53 27.68 -38.20
C PRO A 240 -31.35 26.19 -38.49
N LYS A 241 -30.10 25.74 -38.55
CA LYS A 241 -29.83 24.30 -38.53
C LYS A 241 -30.41 23.74 -37.23
N PRO A 242 -31.10 22.58 -37.28
CA PRO A 242 -31.59 21.97 -36.05
C PRO A 242 -30.41 21.79 -35.10
N VAL A 243 -30.54 22.35 -33.90
CA VAL A 243 -29.56 22.12 -32.84
C VAL A 243 -29.61 20.62 -32.54
N SER A 244 -28.50 19.93 -32.82
CA SER A 244 -28.38 18.51 -32.47
C SER A 244 -28.53 18.42 -30.96
N GLN A 245 -29.67 17.93 -30.47
CA GLN A 245 -29.86 17.80 -29.03
C GLN A 245 -28.78 16.87 -28.47
N PHE A 246 -28.25 17.23 -27.31
CA PHE A 246 -27.30 16.39 -26.62
C PHE A 246 -27.98 15.07 -26.24
N PRO A 247 -27.48 13.91 -26.68
CA PRO A 247 -28.09 12.63 -26.30
C PRO A 247 -28.09 12.49 -24.78
N THR A 248 -29.27 12.34 -24.18
CA THR A 248 -29.43 12.26 -22.72
C THR A 248 -28.64 11.11 -22.09
N GLY A 249 -28.49 9.99 -22.82
CA GLY A 249 -27.69 8.83 -22.39
C GLY A 249 -26.17 9.08 -22.32
N PHE A 250 -25.66 10.14 -22.94
CA PHE A 250 -24.22 10.41 -22.93
C PHE A 250 -23.72 10.84 -21.54
N PHE A 251 -24.48 11.68 -20.81
CA PHE A 251 -24.10 12.05 -19.44
C PHE A 251 -24.11 10.85 -18.50
N GLN A 252 -25.01 9.89 -18.73
CA GLN A 252 -25.04 8.63 -17.99
C GLN A 252 -23.75 7.83 -18.25
N LEU A 253 -23.37 7.66 -19.52
CA LEU A 253 -22.12 6.97 -19.90
C LEU A 253 -20.86 7.68 -19.38
N PHE A 254 -20.85 9.02 -19.35
CA PHE A 254 -19.75 9.78 -18.78
C PHE A 254 -19.60 9.54 -17.27
N ASN A 255 -20.71 9.56 -16.54
CA ASN A 255 -20.70 9.29 -15.10
C ASN A 255 -20.31 7.82 -14.81
N GLU A 256 -20.83 6.88 -15.60
CA GLU A 256 -20.48 5.47 -15.51
C GLU A 256 -18.98 5.24 -15.78
N ALA A 257 -18.39 5.91 -16.78
CA ALA A 257 -16.95 5.83 -17.05
C ALA A 257 -16.10 6.34 -15.88
N LYS A 258 -16.57 7.37 -15.15
CA LYS A 258 -15.88 7.88 -13.95
C LYS A 258 -15.99 6.90 -12.78
N GLU A 259 -17.17 6.32 -12.57
CA GLU A 259 -17.39 5.33 -11.52
C GLU A 259 -16.63 4.01 -11.80
N ALA A 260 -16.51 3.63 -13.07
CA ALA A 260 -15.79 2.45 -13.52
C ALA A 260 -14.32 2.46 -13.07
N ILE A 261 -13.68 3.63 -12.88
CA ILE A 261 -12.31 3.73 -12.33
C ILE A 261 -12.24 3.09 -10.94
N ASN A 262 -13.20 3.37 -10.07
CA ASN A 262 -13.25 2.82 -8.72
C ASN A 262 -13.65 1.33 -8.73
N GLN A 263 -14.58 0.95 -9.62
CA GLN A 263 -15.03 -0.45 -9.75
C GLN A 263 -13.90 -1.37 -10.23
N VAL A 264 -13.12 -0.93 -11.21
CA VAL A 264 -12.02 -1.71 -11.80
C VAL A 264 -10.83 -1.82 -10.84
N THR A 265 -10.55 -0.78 -10.06
CA THR A 265 -9.52 -0.85 -9.02
C THR A 265 -9.97 -1.61 -7.78
N GLY A 266 -11.27 -1.70 -7.52
CA GLY A 266 -11.81 -2.29 -6.29
C GLY A 266 -11.47 -1.49 -5.03
N LEU A 267 -10.90 -0.30 -5.17
CA LEU A 267 -10.53 0.57 -4.05
C LEU A 267 -11.74 1.35 -3.58
N SER A 268 -11.99 1.30 -2.27
CA SER A 268 -13.12 2.03 -1.70
C SER A 268 -12.83 3.55 -1.72
N PRO A 269 -13.81 4.41 -2.05
CA PRO A 269 -13.63 5.86 -2.04
C PRO A 269 -13.19 6.42 -0.68
N GLU A 270 -13.55 5.72 0.41
CA GLU A 270 -13.11 6.02 1.78
C GLU A 270 -11.63 5.72 1.99
N PHE A 271 -11.09 4.70 1.32
CA PHE A 271 -9.66 4.37 1.38
C PHE A 271 -8.81 5.41 0.64
N ILE A 272 -9.31 5.94 -0.49
CA ILE A 272 -8.62 6.99 -1.26
C ILE A 272 -8.72 8.36 -0.55
N GLY A 273 -9.58 8.49 0.47
CA GLY A 273 -9.79 9.75 1.19
C GLY A 273 -10.66 10.76 0.43
N THR A 274 -11.32 10.33 -0.65
CA THR A 274 -12.20 11.18 -1.46
C THR A 274 -13.58 11.40 -0.84
N ARG A 275 -13.93 10.62 0.18
CA ARG A 275 -15.23 10.68 0.84
C ARG A 275 -15.06 10.92 2.34
N GLU A 276 -15.34 12.15 2.76
CA GLU A 276 -15.36 12.56 4.16
C GLU A 276 -16.78 12.41 4.71
N VAL A 277 -17.14 11.20 5.13
CA VAL A 277 -18.42 10.96 5.82
C VAL A 277 -18.10 10.39 7.20
N SER A 278 -18.58 11.06 8.26
CA SER A 278 -18.49 10.55 9.62
C SER A 278 -19.36 9.29 9.77
N GLN A 279 -18.79 8.12 9.51
CA GLN A 279 -19.41 6.82 9.79
C GLN A 279 -18.86 6.22 11.09
N ALA A 280 -19.53 5.20 11.62
CA ALA A 280 -19.04 4.47 12.78
C ALA A 280 -17.63 3.92 12.50
N GLY A 281 -16.66 4.23 13.37
CA GLY A 281 -15.24 3.94 13.14
C GLY A 281 -14.92 2.46 12.90
N ILE A 282 -15.74 1.54 13.42
CA ILE A 282 -15.59 0.09 13.18
C ILE A 282 -15.88 -0.27 11.72
N LEU A 283 -16.92 0.32 11.11
CA LEU A 283 -17.27 0.05 9.72
C LEU A 283 -16.23 0.63 8.75
N GLU A 284 -15.72 1.83 9.06
CA GLU A 284 -14.66 2.47 8.29
C GLU A 284 -13.36 1.67 8.37
N ALA A 285 -12.99 1.19 9.56
CA ALA A 285 -11.85 0.30 9.75
C ALA A 285 -12.02 -1.01 8.96
N GLN A 286 -13.22 -1.62 8.95
CA GLN A 286 -13.51 -2.83 8.19
C GLN A 286 -13.39 -2.60 6.67
N ARG A 287 -13.83 -1.45 6.15
CA ARG A 287 -13.67 -1.08 4.72
C ARG A 287 -12.22 -0.80 4.35
N ARG A 288 -11.47 -0.12 5.22
CA ARG A 288 -10.02 0.08 5.06
C ARG A 288 -9.29 -1.26 5.02
N GLN A 289 -9.61 -2.17 5.94
CA GLN A 289 -9.03 -3.52 5.97
C GLN A 289 -9.33 -4.29 4.68
N SER A 290 -10.55 -4.19 4.15
CA SER A 290 -10.93 -4.86 2.90
C SER A 290 -10.14 -4.32 1.70
N SER A 291 -9.89 -3.00 1.65
CA SER A 291 -9.06 -2.36 0.62
C SER A 291 -7.57 -2.73 0.75
N LEU A 292 -7.07 -2.87 1.99
CA LEU A 292 -5.70 -3.35 2.25
C LEU A 292 -5.49 -4.78 1.75
N ASN A 293 -6.49 -5.65 1.88
CA ASN A 293 -6.41 -7.02 1.35
C ASN A 293 -6.25 -7.05 -0.18
N LEU A 294 -6.87 -6.11 -0.90
CA LEU A 294 -6.72 -6.02 -2.36
C LEU A 294 -5.31 -5.55 -2.77
N LEU A 295 -4.70 -4.70 -1.95
CA LEU A 295 -3.32 -4.22 -2.13
C LEU A 295 -2.28 -5.15 -1.48
N ALA A 296 -2.68 -6.22 -0.81
CA ALA A 296 -1.78 -7.11 -0.06
C ALA A 296 -0.64 -7.64 -0.94
N CYS A 297 -0.92 -8.04 -2.18
CA CYS A 297 0.09 -8.50 -3.12
C CYS A 297 1.20 -7.46 -3.38
N LEU A 298 0.85 -6.17 -3.42
CA LEU A 298 1.83 -5.09 -3.61
C LEU A 298 2.66 -4.86 -2.34
N PHE A 299 2.03 -4.95 -1.16
CA PHE A 299 2.73 -4.86 0.11
C PHE A 299 3.65 -6.07 0.36
N ASP A 300 3.24 -7.27 -0.04
CA ASP A 300 4.08 -8.47 0.00
C ASP A 300 5.32 -8.31 -0.89
N GLY A 301 5.14 -7.76 -2.11
CA GLY A 301 6.25 -7.40 -2.99
C GLY A 301 7.20 -6.39 -2.33
N LEU A 302 6.67 -5.35 -1.68
CA LEU A 302 7.49 -4.37 -0.95
C LEU A 302 8.23 -5.00 0.24
N ARG A 303 7.57 -5.86 1.02
CA ARG A 303 8.17 -6.57 2.16
C ARG A 303 9.30 -7.50 1.69
N LEU A 304 9.08 -8.23 0.60
CA LEU A 304 10.11 -9.06 -0.02
C LEU A 304 11.30 -8.23 -0.50
N TYR A 305 11.04 -7.05 -1.08
CA TYR A 305 12.10 -6.13 -1.53
C TYR A 305 12.93 -5.65 -0.34
N ARG A 306 12.28 -5.20 0.75
CA ARG A 306 12.96 -4.78 1.98
C ARG A 306 13.84 -5.88 2.56
N LYS A 307 13.35 -7.13 2.60
CA LYS A 307 14.15 -8.29 3.05
C LYS A 307 15.40 -8.47 2.20
N ARG A 308 15.24 -8.42 0.86
CA ARG A 308 16.35 -8.65 -0.08
C ARG A 308 17.36 -7.50 -0.07
N GLN A 309 16.89 -6.26 -0.08
CA GLN A 309 17.72 -5.07 0.09
C GLN A 309 18.48 -5.09 1.42
N GLY A 310 17.82 -5.52 2.51
CA GLY A 310 18.47 -5.71 3.81
C GLY A 310 19.65 -6.68 3.75
N LYS A 311 19.51 -7.80 3.04
CA LYS A 311 20.62 -8.76 2.81
C LYS A 311 21.79 -8.12 2.05
N LEU A 312 21.49 -7.34 1.00
CA LEU A 312 22.50 -6.62 0.23
C LEU A 312 23.28 -5.64 1.11
N ILE A 313 22.56 -4.81 1.88
CA ILE A 313 23.16 -3.81 2.77
C ILE A 313 24.01 -4.51 3.83
N LEU A 314 23.50 -5.57 4.47
CA LEU A 314 24.24 -6.32 5.49
C LEU A 314 25.55 -6.89 4.94
N HIS A 315 25.51 -7.47 3.74
CA HIS A 315 26.69 -7.99 3.06
C HIS A 315 27.71 -6.89 2.75
N LEU A 316 27.25 -5.71 2.30
CA LEU A 316 28.12 -4.57 2.07
C LEU A 316 28.77 -4.07 3.38
N ILE A 317 28.00 -4.04 4.47
CA ILE A 317 28.51 -3.67 5.80
C ILE A 317 29.59 -4.67 6.26
N GLN A 318 29.32 -5.96 6.18
CA GLN A 318 30.22 -7.03 6.62
C GLN A 318 31.55 -7.03 5.87
N ASN A 319 31.49 -6.95 4.54
CA ASN A 319 32.67 -7.17 3.69
C ASN A 319 33.45 -5.90 3.38
N TYR A 320 32.80 -4.73 3.41
CA TYR A 320 33.40 -3.48 2.92
C TYR A 320 33.36 -2.31 3.90
N LEU A 321 32.51 -2.31 4.93
CA LEU A 321 32.43 -1.22 5.91
C LEU A 321 33.20 -1.49 7.21
N SER A 322 33.63 -2.73 7.45
CA SER A 322 34.21 -3.22 8.70
C SER A 322 35.63 -2.70 8.96
N ASP A 323 35.73 -1.40 9.25
CA ASP A 323 36.94 -0.65 9.61
C ASP A 323 36.95 -0.27 11.12
N GLY A 324 36.22 -1.01 11.95
CA GLY A 324 36.19 -0.83 13.42
C GLY A 324 35.42 0.40 13.92
N ARG A 325 34.64 1.07 13.07
CA ARG A 325 33.85 2.26 13.45
C ARG A 325 32.57 1.86 14.21
N LEU A 326 32.28 2.56 15.32
CA LEU A 326 31.05 2.40 16.08
C LEU A 326 29.84 2.86 15.24
N VAL A 327 28.87 1.98 15.02
CA VAL A 327 27.60 2.30 14.35
C VAL A 327 26.49 2.27 15.38
N ARG A 328 25.72 3.36 15.47
CA ARG A 328 24.50 3.43 16.30
C ARG A 328 23.35 2.82 15.52
N ILE A 329 22.84 1.69 15.97
CA ILE A 329 21.58 1.12 15.44
C ILE A 329 20.46 1.91 16.12
N SER A 330 19.83 2.82 15.38
CA SER A 330 18.65 3.55 15.87
C SER A 330 17.41 2.66 15.72
N GLY A 331 17.18 1.81 16.73
CA GLY A 331 15.81 1.42 17.12
C GLY A 331 15.36 2.38 18.22
N GLU A 332 14.12 2.88 18.16
CA GLU A 332 13.59 3.89 19.08
C GLU A 332 13.63 3.49 20.58
N GLU A 333 13.98 2.25 20.92
CA GLU A 333 13.86 1.76 22.30
C GLU A 333 15.14 1.25 22.99
N ASN A 334 16.32 1.19 22.37
CA ASN A 334 17.59 1.00 23.11
C ASN A 334 18.80 1.21 22.18
N ALA A 335 19.42 2.39 22.23
CA ALA A 335 20.64 2.67 21.49
C ALA A 335 21.84 1.99 22.16
N GLN A 336 22.02 0.69 21.90
CA GLN A 336 23.20 -0.05 22.32
C GLN A 336 24.34 0.18 21.33
N TYR A 337 25.47 0.70 21.81
CA TYR A 337 26.70 0.80 21.03
C TYR A 337 27.38 -0.56 21.04
N ILE A 338 27.30 -1.28 19.93
CA ILE A 338 28.02 -2.54 19.74
C ILE A 338 29.23 -2.25 18.84
N PRO A 339 30.47 -2.61 19.26
CA PRO A 339 31.62 -2.49 18.38
C PRO A 339 31.50 -3.46 17.20
N LEU A 340 31.54 -2.96 15.97
CA LEU A 340 31.63 -3.79 14.77
C LEU A 340 33.07 -4.30 14.62
N THR A 341 33.43 -5.32 15.39
CA THR A 341 34.61 -6.12 15.07
C THR A 341 34.25 -7.11 13.97
N ARG A 342 35.16 -7.30 13.00
CA ARG A 342 34.95 -8.17 11.83
C ARG A 342 34.56 -9.60 12.23
N GLU A 343 35.11 -10.09 13.35
CA GLU A 343 34.85 -11.40 13.94
C GLU A 343 33.43 -11.55 14.51
N ALA A 344 32.85 -10.48 15.07
CA ALA A 344 31.50 -10.52 15.64
C ALA A 344 30.38 -10.44 14.59
N VAL A 345 30.68 -9.90 13.40
CA VAL A 345 29.68 -9.69 12.33
C VAL A 345 29.73 -10.77 11.24
N MET A 346 30.87 -11.44 11.03
CA MET A 346 31.00 -12.49 10.00
C MET A 346 30.55 -13.89 10.47
N SER A 347 30.51 -14.16 11.77
CA SER A 347 30.30 -15.50 12.34
C SER A 347 28.85 -15.80 12.77
N VAL A 348 27.93 -14.85 12.62
CA VAL A 348 26.54 -15.00 13.07
C VAL A 348 25.60 -15.04 11.86
N ASP A 349 24.84 -16.12 11.73
CA ASP A 349 23.72 -16.20 10.79
C ASP A 349 22.59 -15.28 11.25
N TYR A 350 22.23 -14.29 10.43
CA TYR A 350 21.17 -13.33 10.74
C TYR A 350 19.85 -13.72 10.07
N ASP A 351 18.76 -13.73 10.83
CA ASP A 351 17.41 -13.73 10.25
C ASP A 351 16.93 -12.28 10.06
N ILE A 352 16.55 -11.95 8.83
CA ILE A 352 16.05 -10.61 8.50
C ILE A 352 14.53 -10.66 8.62
N VAL A 353 14.06 -10.31 9.81
CA VAL A 353 12.64 -10.07 10.06
C VAL A 353 12.32 -8.64 9.64
N VAL A 354 11.60 -8.50 8.53
CA VAL A 354 10.95 -7.24 8.19
C VAL A 354 9.63 -7.26 8.92
N ASP A 355 9.64 -6.65 10.10
CA ASP A 355 8.42 -6.33 10.81
C ASP A 355 7.86 -5.03 10.26
N ASP A 356 6.57 -5.00 9.95
CA ASP A 356 5.89 -3.72 9.78
C ASP A 356 5.62 -3.27 11.20
N ALA A 357 6.53 -2.47 11.76
CA ALA A 357 6.34 -1.93 13.09
C ALA A 357 4.91 -1.37 13.16
N PRO A 358 4.08 -1.78 14.14
CA PRO A 358 2.73 -1.27 14.33
C PRO A 358 2.87 0.17 14.83
N THR A 359 3.24 1.05 13.90
CA THR A 359 3.52 2.45 14.14
C THR A 359 2.20 3.22 14.18
N SER A 360 1.11 2.61 13.70
CA SER A 360 -0.22 3.19 13.81
C SER A 360 -0.81 2.89 15.20
N PRO A 361 -1.26 3.91 15.94
CA PRO A 361 -1.96 3.75 17.22
C PRO A 361 -3.13 2.75 17.14
N ASN A 362 -3.76 2.65 15.95
CA ASN A 362 -4.92 1.82 15.67
C ASN A 362 -4.65 0.31 15.76
N GLU A 363 -3.47 -0.16 15.36
CA GLU A 363 -3.13 -1.58 15.50
C GLU A 363 -2.88 -1.95 16.96
N LYS A 364 -2.21 -1.08 17.72
CA LYS A 364 -2.01 -1.25 19.17
C LYS A 364 -3.36 -1.27 19.92
N GLU A 365 -4.30 -0.43 19.53
CA GLU A 365 -5.67 -0.45 20.07
C GLU A 365 -6.38 -1.78 19.78
N ARG A 366 -6.21 -2.34 18.58
CA ARG A 366 -6.81 -3.64 18.20
C ARG A 366 -6.19 -4.81 18.98
N THR A 367 -4.87 -4.90 19.04
CA THR A 367 -4.20 -5.95 19.83
C THR A 367 -4.52 -5.81 21.30
N PHE A 368 -4.54 -4.59 21.84
CA PHE A 368 -4.92 -4.34 23.22
C PHE A 368 -6.38 -4.72 23.52
N GLY A 369 -7.31 -4.48 22.59
CA GLY A 369 -8.70 -4.92 22.69
C GLY A 369 -8.84 -6.45 22.77
N ILE A 370 -8.08 -7.19 21.94
CA ILE A 370 -8.05 -8.66 21.99
C ILE A 370 -7.40 -9.15 23.28
N ILE A 371 -6.29 -8.54 23.70
CA ILE A 371 -5.60 -8.86 24.97
C ILE A 371 -6.55 -8.66 26.15
N THR A 372 -7.33 -7.57 26.18
CA THR A 372 -8.30 -7.28 27.25
C THR A 372 -9.37 -8.36 27.35
N GLN A 373 -9.82 -8.93 26.22
CA GLN A 373 -10.81 -10.02 26.18
C GLN A 373 -10.21 -11.37 26.62
N LEU A 374 -8.93 -11.60 26.34
CA LEU A 374 -8.22 -12.84 26.71
C LEU A 374 -7.68 -12.81 28.15
N LEU A 375 -7.45 -11.62 28.72
CA LEU A 375 -6.93 -11.42 30.07
C LEU A 375 -7.73 -12.19 31.16
N PRO A 376 -9.08 -12.15 31.21
CA PRO A 376 -9.84 -12.91 32.19
C PRO A 376 -9.72 -14.43 32.02
N LEU A 377 -9.49 -14.94 30.81
CA LEU A 377 -9.25 -16.36 30.53
C LEU A 377 -7.85 -16.81 30.94
N LEU A 378 -6.88 -15.89 30.94
CA LEU A 378 -5.47 -16.15 31.25
C LEU A 378 -5.09 -15.81 32.70
N GLN A 379 -6.04 -15.42 33.55
CA GLN A 379 -5.80 -14.99 34.96
C GLN A 379 -4.93 -15.95 35.77
N ASN A 380 -4.95 -17.25 35.46
CA ASN A 380 -4.22 -18.29 36.20
C ASN A 380 -2.85 -18.65 35.59
N ALA A 381 -2.49 -18.10 34.42
CA ALA A 381 -1.27 -18.45 33.67
C ALA A 381 -0.37 -17.24 33.33
N VAL A 382 -0.78 -16.02 33.69
CA VAL A 382 0.04 -14.81 33.45
C VAL A 382 1.09 -14.69 34.55
N THR A 383 2.34 -15.00 34.21
CA THR A 383 3.50 -14.61 35.02
C THR A 383 3.80 -13.11 34.86
N PRO A 384 4.49 -12.47 35.83
CA PRO A 384 4.87 -11.06 35.74
C PRO A 384 5.64 -10.70 34.46
N ASP A 385 6.44 -11.62 33.94
CA ASP A 385 7.21 -11.44 32.70
C ASP A 385 6.29 -11.40 31.48
N ILE A 386 5.27 -12.28 31.42
CA ILE A 386 4.27 -12.29 30.34
C ILE A 386 3.44 -10.99 30.38
N MET A 387 3.16 -10.46 31.57
CA MET A 387 2.47 -9.17 31.72
C MET A 387 3.29 -8.02 31.11
N LEU A 388 4.61 -7.99 31.31
CA LEU A 388 5.48 -6.96 30.73
C LEU A 388 5.49 -7.02 29.20
N ASP A 389 5.55 -8.23 28.63
CA ASP A 389 5.50 -8.40 27.17
C ASP A 389 4.13 -7.98 26.60
N LEU A 390 3.03 -8.28 27.30
CA LEU A 390 1.68 -7.82 26.90
C LEU A 390 1.53 -6.30 27.00
N LEU A 391 2.15 -5.66 28.01
CA LEU A 391 2.12 -4.22 28.19
C LEU A 391 2.86 -3.46 27.08
N ARG A 392 3.88 -4.06 26.44
CA ARG A 392 4.56 -3.46 25.28
C ARG A 392 3.65 -3.25 24.06
N TYR A 393 2.58 -4.05 23.97
CA TYR A 393 1.55 -3.91 22.93
C TYR A 393 0.39 -3.00 23.33
N SER A 394 0.44 -2.39 24.52
CA SER A 394 -0.58 -1.43 24.96
C SER A 394 -0.41 -0.07 24.27
N PRO A 395 -1.49 0.72 24.10
CA PRO A 395 -1.43 2.08 23.55
C PRO A 395 -0.83 3.11 24.55
N LEU A 396 -0.17 2.66 25.61
CA LEU A 396 0.39 3.54 26.63
C LEU A 396 1.71 4.19 26.16
N PRO A 397 2.00 5.43 26.59
CA PRO A 397 3.27 6.08 26.33
C PRO A 397 4.46 5.24 26.80
N ALA A 398 5.51 5.14 25.98
CA ALA A 398 6.74 4.39 26.28
C ALA A 398 7.37 4.83 27.62
N SER A 399 7.24 6.10 27.98
CA SER A 399 7.72 6.65 29.26
C SER A 399 7.01 6.06 30.48
N LEU A 400 5.73 5.65 30.34
CA LEU A 400 4.99 4.96 31.40
C LEU A 400 5.35 3.47 31.43
N LEU A 401 5.54 2.84 30.27
CA LEU A 401 5.99 1.45 30.17
C LEU A 401 7.36 1.25 30.83
N ASN A 402 8.30 2.16 30.58
CA ASN A 402 9.63 2.13 31.19
C ASN A 402 9.57 2.31 32.72
N ARG A 403 8.70 3.22 33.20
CA ARG A 403 8.48 3.39 34.65
C ARG A 403 7.84 2.17 35.30
N VAL A 404 6.97 1.47 34.58
CA VAL A 404 6.33 0.23 35.07
C VAL A 404 7.34 -0.92 35.07
N SER A 405 8.15 -1.07 34.02
CA SER A 405 9.20 -2.09 33.98
C SER A 405 10.26 -1.88 35.05
N GLU A 406 10.69 -0.63 35.28
CA GLU A 406 11.64 -0.28 36.35
C GLU A 406 11.06 -0.59 37.73
N LYS A 407 9.80 -0.22 37.99
CA LYS A 407 9.13 -0.52 39.25
C LYS A 407 8.91 -2.02 39.47
N MET A 408 8.60 -2.76 38.42
CA MET A 408 8.38 -4.20 38.51
C MET A 408 9.70 -4.96 38.73
N GLN A 409 10.79 -4.57 38.06
CA GLN A 409 12.13 -5.10 38.32
C GLN A 409 12.59 -4.79 39.74
N GLN A 410 12.34 -3.59 40.25
CA GLN A 410 12.59 -3.25 41.67
C GLN A 410 11.75 -4.10 42.62
N GLN A 411 10.49 -4.39 42.28
CA GLN A 411 9.61 -5.23 43.09
C GLN A 411 10.03 -6.71 43.07
N GLN A 412 10.55 -7.21 41.94
CA GLN A 412 11.08 -8.57 41.79
C GLN A 412 12.41 -8.73 42.56
N GLN A 413 13.26 -7.70 42.57
CA GLN A 413 14.46 -7.64 43.44
C GLN A 413 14.10 -7.55 44.92
N MET A 414 13.07 -6.78 45.30
CA MET A 414 12.57 -6.75 46.69
C MET A 414 11.92 -8.07 47.11
N ALA A 415 11.23 -8.79 46.21
CA ALA A 415 10.65 -10.10 46.49
C ALA A 415 11.72 -11.19 46.68
N GLN A 416 12.82 -11.14 45.92
CA GLN A 416 13.97 -12.02 46.11
C GLN A 416 14.75 -11.70 47.41
N GLN A 417 14.78 -10.44 47.86
CA GLN A 417 15.36 -10.07 49.16
C GLN A 417 14.42 -10.39 50.35
N ALA A 418 13.10 -10.33 50.16
CA ALA A 418 12.12 -10.69 51.18
C ALA A 418 12.03 -12.21 51.45
N GLN A 419 12.54 -13.05 50.55
CA GLN A 419 12.68 -14.50 50.78
C GLN A 419 13.84 -14.88 51.71
N GLN A 420 14.69 -13.93 52.13
CA GLN A 420 15.82 -14.20 53.03
C GLN A 420 15.66 -13.66 54.45
N GLN A 421 14.55 -13.00 54.80
CA GLN A 421 14.24 -12.62 56.18
C GLN A 421 12.77 -12.90 56.51
N MET A 422 12.49 -14.18 56.78
CA MET A 422 11.21 -14.61 57.32
C MET A 422 11.18 -14.29 58.82
N ASN A 423 10.56 -13.16 59.19
CA ASN A 423 10.20 -12.86 60.57
C ASN A 423 8.82 -13.50 60.89
N PRO A 424 8.71 -14.38 61.90
CA PRO A 424 7.46 -15.07 62.23
C PRO A 424 6.31 -14.17 62.72
N GLU A 425 6.56 -12.88 62.98
CA GLU A 425 5.51 -11.90 63.31
C GLU A 425 4.71 -11.41 62.09
N GLN A 426 5.27 -11.49 60.87
CA GLN A 426 4.59 -11.03 59.67
C GLN A 426 3.65 -12.10 59.09
N GLU A 427 3.91 -13.39 59.31
CA GLU A 427 3.00 -14.47 58.90
C GLU A 427 1.65 -14.39 59.62
N MET A 428 1.65 -14.07 60.92
CA MET A 428 0.41 -13.94 61.68
C MET A 428 -0.43 -12.74 61.19
N LYS A 429 0.22 -11.60 60.88
CA LYS A 429 -0.45 -10.42 60.30
C LYS A 429 -0.87 -10.62 58.84
N LEU A 430 -0.14 -11.41 58.06
CA LEU A 430 -0.53 -11.77 56.70
C LEU A 430 -1.72 -12.71 56.71
N GLN A 431 -1.77 -13.64 57.66
CA GLN A 431 -2.89 -14.57 57.82
C GLN A 431 -4.14 -13.84 58.29
N GLU A 432 -4.00 -12.89 59.23
CA GLU A 432 -5.10 -12.01 59.67
C GLU A 432 -5.61 -11.13 58.51
N LYS A 433 -4.70 -10.50 57.75
CA LYS A 433 -5.07 -9.74 56.54
C LYS A 433 -5.64 -10.61 55.42
N GLN A 434 -5.17 -11.84 55.25
CA GLN A 434 -5.74 -12.78 54.27
C GLN A 434 -7.15 -13.20 54.66
N GLN A 435 -7.42 -13.40 55.95
CA GLN A 435 -8.77 -13.65 56.44
C GLN A 435 -9.67 -12.42 56.26
N ASP A 436 -9.16 -11.22 56.51
CA ASP A 436 -9.89 -9.96 56.32
C ASP A 436 -10.17 -9.66 54.83
N ILE A 437 -9.22 -9.97 53.94
CA ILE A 437 -9.36 -9.85 52.48
C ILE A 437 -10.32 -10.92 51.95
N ALA A 438 -10.25 -12.16 52.45
CA ALA A 438 -11.19 -13.21 52.09
C ALA A 438 -12.62 -12.88 52.56
N ALA A 439 -12.77 -12.35 53.78
CA ALA A 439 -14.05 -11.89 54.29
C ALA A 439 -14.62 -10.70 53.48
N LYS A 440 -13.78 -9.72 53.11
CA LYS A 440 -14.19 -8.61 52.24
C LYS A 440 -14.50 -9.06 50.81
N ALA A 441 -13.76 -10.01 50.25
CA ALA A 441 -14.03 -10.57 48.93
C ALA A 441 -15.35 -11.34 48.91
N GLN A 442 -15.64 -12.09 49.98
CA GLN A 442 -16.91 -12.81 50.12
C GLN A 442 -18.08 -11.84 50.33
N MET A 443 -17.87 -10.75 51.10
CA MET A 443 -18.86 -9.69 51.29
C MET A 443 -19.13 -8.92 49.98
N GLN A 444 -18.09 -8.64 49.18
CA GLN A 444 -18.23 -8.05 47.85
C GLN A 444 -18.92 -8.99 46.86
N GLN A 445 -18.65 -10.30 46.92
CA GLN A 445 -19.37 -11.28 46.10
C GLN A 445 -20.86 -11.33 46.47
N MET A 446 -21.20 -11.29 47.76
CA MET A 446 -22.60 -11.23 48.18
C MET A 446 -23.27 -9.91 47.80
N ASP A 447 -22.55 -8.77 47.87
CA ASP A 447 -23.08 -7.47 47.46
C ASP A 447 -23.25 -7.37 45.94
N LEU A 448 -22.36 -7.98 45.14
CA LEU A 448 -22.51 -8.10 43.69
C LEU A 448 -23.67 -9.03 43.31
N GLN A 449 -23.84 -10.15 44.01
CA GLN A 449 -25.01 -11.03 43.82
C GLN A 449 -26.31 -10.34 44.24
N GLY A 450 -26.31 -9.58 45.34
CA GLY A 450 -27.44 -8.77 45.77
C GLY A 450 -27.83 -7.74 44.72
N LYS A 451 -26.85 -7.00 44.18
CA LYS A 451 -27.07 -6.05 43.08
C LYS A 451 -27.55 -6.72 41.79
N GLN A 452 -27.08 -7.93 41.48
CA GLN A 452 -27.57 -8.70 40.32
C GLN A 452 -29.03 -9.15 40.50
N ILE A 453 -29.39 -9.60 41.70
CA ILE A 453 -30.77 -9.98 42.04
C ILE A 453 -31.68 -8.74 42.01
N ASP A 454 -31.25 -7.60 42.54
CA ASP A 454 -32.01 -6.35 42.48
C ASP A 454 -32.21 -5.85 41.05
N LEU A 455 -31.17 -5.94 40.20
CA LEU A 455 -31.27 -5.58 38.77
C LEU A 455 -32.23 -6.51 38.03
N PHE A 456 -32.19 -7.81 38.33
CA PHE A 456 -33.12 -8.79 37.77
C PHE A 456 -34.56 -8.52 38.21
N MET A 457 -34.78 -8.24 39.50
CA MET A 457 -36.09 -7.87 40.05
C MET A 457 -36.61 -6.55 39.46
N HIS A 458 -35.73 -5.57 39.23
CA HIS A 458 -36.09 -4.32 38.56
C HIS A 458 -36.49 -4.53 37.10
N GLN A 459 -35.76 -5.37 36.37
CA GLN A 459 -36.09 -5.72 34.98
C GLN A 459 -37.44 -6.44 34.90
N GLN A 460 -37.70 -7.44 35.75
CA GLN A 460 -38.99 -8.11 35.78
C GLN A 460 -40.15 -7.17 36.17
N ARG A 461 -39.93 -6.25 37.12
CA ARG A 461 -40.95 -5.23 37.45
C ARG A 461 -41.23 -4.31 36.28
N ALA A 462 -40.19 -3.86 35.56
CA ALA A 462 -40.35 -3.00 34.39
C ALA A 462 -41.07 -3.71 33.24
N GLU A 463 -40.78 -5.00 33.01
CA GLU A 463 -41.49 -5.84 32.04
C GLU A 463 -42.97 -5.99 32.41
N LEU A 464 -43.26 -6.30 33.68
CA LEU A 464 -44.63 -6.45 34.17
C LEU A 464 -45.41 -5.13 34.11
N GLU A 465 -44.76 -3.99 34.41
CA GLU A 465 -45.36 -2.66 34.26
C GLU A 465 -45.64 -2.32 32.80
N ALA A 466 -44.73 -2.69 31.88
CA ALA A 466 -44.93 -2.50 30.45
C ALA A 466 -46.10 -3.35 29.92
N GLU A 467 -46.22 -4.61 30.37
CA GLU A 467 -47.36 -5.48 30.04
C GLU A 467 -48.68 -4.93 30.58
N ILE A 468 -48.71 -4.48 31.84
CA ILE A 468 -49.90 -3.84 32.43
C ILE A 468 -50.27 -2.57 31.65
N MET A 469 -49.29 -1.78 31.22
CA MET A 469 -49.51 -0.58 30.43
C MET A 469 -50.10 -0.90 29.05
N GLN A 470 -49.59 -1.95 28.38
CA GLN A 470 -50.14 -2.43 27.10
C GLN A 470 -51.59 -2.90 27.27
N GLN A 471 -51.88 -3.71 28.29
CA GLN A 471 -53.24 -4.17 28.57
C GLN A 471 -54.19 -3.00 28.88
N LYS A 472 -53.74 -1.99 29.65
CA LYS A 472 -54.54 -0.78 29.89
C LYS A 472 -54.84 -0.03 28.58
N HIS A 473 -53.86 0.12 27.69
CA HIS A 473 -54.08 0.76 26.39
C HIS A 473 -55.02 -0.02 25.48
N GLU A 474 -54.97 -1.35 25.49
CA GLU A 474 -55.93 -2.19 24.76
C GLU A 474 -57.35 -2.01 25.29
N LEU A 475 -57.51 -2.06 26.61
CA LEU A 475 -58.82 -1.90 27.28
C LEU A 475 -59.40 -0.49 27.04
N GLU A 476 -58.54 0.53 27.00
CA GLU A 476 -58.92 1.90 26.66
C GLU A 476 -59.32 2.05 25.18
N ARG A 477 -58.62 1.38 24.25
CA ARG A 477 -59.03 1.30 22.84
C ARG A 477 -60.40 0.63 22.69
N GLU A 478 -60.64 -0.47 23.40
CA GLU A 478 -61.94 -1.15 23.39
C GLU A 478 -63.05 -0.26 23.96
N ARG A 479 -62.80 0.49 25.04
CA ARG A 479 -63.75 1.48 25.55
C ARG A 479 -64.09 2.54 24.52
N ILE A 480 -63.09 3.12 23.86
CA ILE A 480 -63.30 4.15 22.82
C ILE A 480 -64.09 3.58 21.65
N LEU A 481 -63.82 2.35 21.23
CA LEU A 481 -64.56 1.67 20.16
C LEU A 481 -66.02 1.43 20.56
N ASN A 482 -66.26 0.94 21.79
CA ASN A 482 -67.61 0.75 22.31
C ASN A 482 -68.38 2.08 22.44
N GLU A 483 -67.73 3.14 22.89
CA GLU A 483 -68.34 4.48 22.98
C GLU A 483 -68.67 5.03 21.59
N ARG A 484 -67.80 4.82 20.58
CA ARG A 484 -68.09 5.17 19.18
C ARG A 484 -69.28 4.39 18.63
N ALA A 485 -69.34 3.08 18.90
CA ALA A 485 -70.46 2.24 18.47
C ALA A 485 -71.78 2.69 19.13
N GLN A 486 -71.77 2.98 20.43
CA GLN A 486 -72.94 3.53 21.14
C GLN A 486 -73.37 4.88 20.56
N ASN A 487 -72.42 5.78 20.30
CA ASN A 487 -72.68 7.08 19.70
C ASN A 487 -73.24 6.95 18.27
N GLN A 488 -72.79 5.97 17.48
CA GLN A 488 -73.36 5.65 16.17
C GLN A 488 -74.80 5.16 16.28
N ILE A 489 -75.08 4.22 17.18
CA ILE A 489 -76.44 3.72 17.43
C ILE A 489 -77.37 4.85 17.90
N MET A 490 -76.90 5.75 18.75
CA MET A 490 -77.66 6.92 19.20
C MET A 490 -77.95 7.90 18.05
N ARG A 491 -77.00 8.10 17.12
CA ARG A 491 -77.20 8.90 15.91
C ARG A 491 -78.21 8.25 14.96
N GLU A 492 -78.13 6.95 14.75
CA GLU A 492 -79.10 6.20 13.93
C GLU A 492 -80.51 6.26 14.52
N ARG A 493 -80.64 6.08 15.84
CA ARG A 493 -81.91 6.27 16.56
C ARG A 493 -82.44 7.69 16.38
N ALA A 494 -81.61 8.71 16.57
CA ALA A 494 -82.03 10.11 16.35
C ALA A 494 -82.44 10.39 14.89
N ALA A 495 -81.78 9.78 13.90
CA ALA A 495 -82.16 9.88 12.49
C ALA A 495 -83.51 9.21 12.19
N THR A 496 -83.75 8.02 12.75
CA THR A 496 -85.05 7.33 12.61
C THR A 496 -86.21 8.08 13.27
N TYR A 497 -85.97 8.78 14.39
CA TYR A 497 -86.99 9.64 15.02
C TYR A 497 -87.31 10.90 14.19
N ARG A 498 -86.33 11.50 13.50
CA ARG A 498 -86.58 12.63 12.58
C ARG A 498 -87.28 12.23 11.28
N GLY A 499 -87.17 10.97 10.86
CA GLY A 499 -87.87 10.44 9.68
C GLY A 499 -89.35 10.11 9.91
N ARG A 500 -89.85 10.19 11.14
CA ARG A 500 -91.25 9.84 11.51
C ARG A 500 -92.15 11.05 11.81
N SER A 501 -91.67 12.29 11.69
CA SER A 501 -92.46 13.51 11.94
C SER A 501 -92.64 14.41 10.70
N ILE A 502 -92.98 13.82 9.55
CA ILE A 502 -93.52 14.56 8.40
C ILE A 502 -94.83 13.89 8.00
#